data_AF-A0A8R7QNC5-F1
#
_entry.id   AF-A0A8R7QNC5-F1
#
_cell.length_a   1.000
_cell.length_b   1.000
_cell.length_c   1.000
_cell.angle_alpha   90.00
_cell.angle_beta   90.00
_cell.angle_gamma   90.00
#
_symmetry.space_group_name_H-M   'P 1'
#
loop_
_entity.id
_entity.type
_entity.pdbx_description
1 polymer ?
#
loop_
_entity_poly.entity_id
_entity_poly.type
_entity_poly.pdbx_seq_one_letter_code
_entity_poly.pdbx_strand_id
1 'polypeptide(L)'
;MEAARRAVRGFLVVGRFLSPFQVHPQVLVDDLRASSAWRLQGEVTVQEVDSDDGRFILNFSADVDRRFVLKAQPWHHKRDGIVFAEFDGKGNPVEVDLGTMAIWAQVRDLPFE
;
A
#
# COMPACT_ATOMS: atom_id res chain seq x y z
N MET A 1 20.79 -20.57 -12.34
CA MET A 1 19.42 -20.75 -11.80
C MET A 1 18.58 -19.61 -12.37
N GLU A 2 18.11 -19.83 -13.59
CA GLU A 2 17.36 -18.86 -14.41
C GLU A 2 15.87 -19.03 -14.08
N ALA A 3 15.46 -18.68 -12.86
CA ALA A 3 14.05 -18.69 -12.51
C ALA A 3 13.39 -17.52 -13.24
N ALA A 4 12.70 -17.86 -14.33
CA ALA A 4 11.87 -17.01 -15.17
C ALA A 4 11.52 -15.66 -14.53
N ARG A 5 12.17 -14.60 -15.02
CA ARG A 5 11.69 -13.22 -14.94
C ARG A 5 10.36 -13.16 -15.70
N ARG A 6 9.29 -13.68 -15.11
CA ARG A 6 7.94 -13.50 -15.61
C ARG A 6 7.72 -12.00 -15.53
N ALA A 7 7.69 -11.32 -16.67
CA ALA A 7 7.39 -9.89 -16.73
C ALA A 7 6.12 -9.70 -15.90
N VAL A 8 6.23 -8.98 -14.77
CA VAL A 8 5.07 -8.74 -13.92
C VAL A 8 4.11 -7.92 -14.76
N ARG A 9 3.03 -8.56 -15.21
CA ARG A 9 1.95 -7.90 -15.95
C ARG A 9 1.04 -7.29 -14.90
N GLY A 10 1.20 -6.00 -14.66
CA GLY A 10 0.33 -5.24 -13.79
C GLY A 10 1.01 -4.01 -13.20
N PHE A 11 0.30 -3.35 -12.30
CA PHE A 11 0.67 -2.06 -11.73
C PHE A 11 0.98 -2.28 -10.25
N LEU A 12 2.24 -2.17 -9.87
CA LEU A 12 2.72 -2.58 -8.55
C LEU A 12 2.84 -1.40 -7.57
N VAL A 13 2.64 -1.70 -6.29
CA VAL A 13 3.02 -0.86 -5.16
C VAL A 13 3.61 -1.72 -4.06
N VAL A 14 4.52 -1.16 -3.27
CA VAL A 14 4.89 -1.72 -1.97
C VAL A 14 4.08 -1.01 -0.90
N GLY A 15 3.50 -1.78 0.00
CA GLY A 15 2.79 -1.30 1.17
C GLY A 15 3.44 -1.75 2.47
N ARG A 16 3.17 -1.00 3.53
CA ARG A 16 3.51 -1.37 4.91
C ARG A 16 2.38 -0.97 5.85
N PHE A 17 2.05 -1.88 6.77
CA PHE A 17 1.14 -1.60 7.87
C PHE A 17 1.93 -1.05 9.07
N LEU A 18 1.60 0.16 9.51
CA LEU A 18 2.27 0.87 10.59
C LEU A 18 1.60 0.56 11.93
N SER A 19 1.69 -0.70 12.35
CA SER A 19 1.08 -1.20 13.58
C SER A 19 2.09 -2.01 14.39
N PRO A 20 2.01 -2.00 15.73
CA PRO A 20 2.73 -2.98 16.55
C PRO A 20 2.17 -4.40 16.39
N PHE A 21 0.99 -4.55 15.78
CA PHE A 21 0.34 -5.85 15.56
C PHE A 21 0.58 -6.37 14.15
N GLN A 22 0.93 -7.65 14.08
CA GLN A 22 1.04 -8.36 12.82
C GLN A 22 -0.36 -8.69 12.30
N VAL A 23 -0.67 -8.23 11.08
CA VAL A 23 -1.92 -8.54 10.38
C VAL A 23 -1.54 -9.01 8.99
N HIS A 24 -2.08 -10.17 8.59
CA HIS A 24 -1.83 -10.72 7.26
C HIS A 24 -2.31 -9.72 6.20
N PRO A 25 -1.47 -9.33 5.21
CA PRO A 25 -1.81 -8.27 4.26
C PRO A 25 -3.11 -8.48 3.47
N GLN A 26 -3.49 -9.74 3.19
CA GLN A 26 -4.77 -10.05 2.56
C GLN A 26 -5.96 -9.53 3.36
N VAL A 27 -5.92 -9.61 4.70
CA VAL A 27 -7.00 -9.12 5.57
C VAL A 27 -7.14 -7.61 5.47
N LEU A 28 -6.01 -6.88 5.40
CA LEU A 28 -6.01 -5.43 5.24
C LEU A 28 -6.71 -5.02 3.93
N VAL A 29 -6.38 -5.70 2.83
CA VAL A 29 -6.96 -5.43 1.51
C VAL A 29 -8.44 -5.80 1.48
N ASP A 30 -8.82 -6.95 2.05
CA ASP A 30 -10.21 -7.40 2.08
C ASP A 30 -11.09 -6.43 2.87
N ASP A 31 -10.63 -5.93 4.02
CA ASP A 31 -11.36 -4.96 4.82
C ASP A 31 -11.51 -3.59 4.15
N LEU A 32 -10.45 -3.11 3.47
CA LEU A 32 -10.51 -1.86 2.70
C LEU A 32 -11.51 -1.97 1.53
N ARG A 33 -11.63 -3.14 0.91
CA ARG A 33 -12.63 -3.39 -0.13
C ARG A 33 -14.03 -3.54 0.46
N ALA A 34 -14.20 -4.29 1.55
CA ALA A 34 -15.49 -4.53 2.19
C ALA A 34 -16.11 -3.25 2.77
N SER A 35 -15.29 -2.34 3.31
CA SER A 35 -15.73 -1.04 3.85
C SER A 35 -16.09 -0.01 2.76
N SER A 36 -16.04 -0.38 1.47
CA SER A 36 -16.22 0.52 0.33
C SER A 36 -15.20 1.66 0.24
N ALA A 37 -14.12 1.64 1.06
CA ALA A 37 -13.02 2.59 0.95
C ALA A 37 -12.26 2.38 -0.36
N TRP A 38 -12.06 1.12 -0.75
CA TRP A 38 -11.42 0.73 -2.02
C TRP A 38 -12.46 0.20 -3.01
N ARG A 39 -13.00 1.11 -3.83
CA ARG A 39 -13.86 0.77 -4.98
C ARG A 39 -13.01 0.51 -6.22
N LEU A 40 -12.21 -0.54 -6.17
CA LEU A 40 -11.31 -0.92 -7.26
C LEU A 40 -12.12 -1.36 -8.50
N GLN A 41 -11.66 -0.96 -9.68
CA GLN A 41 -12.27 -1.33 -10.96
C GLN A 41 -11.80 -2.71 -11.45
N GLY A 42 -10.58 -3.10 -11.07
CA GLY A 42 -9.98 -4.37 -11.43
C GLY A 42 -9.68 -5.26 -10.23
N GLU A 43 -9.08 -6.41 -10.54
CA GLU A 43 -8.51 -7.32 -9.54
C GLU A 43 -7.21 -6.77 -8.96
N VAL A 44 -6.98 -7.10 -7.69
CA VAL A 44 -5.74 -6.88 -6.96
C VAL A 44 -5.28 -8.19 -6.35
N THR A 45 -4.00 -8.53 -6.51
CA THR A 45 -3.38 -9.66 -5.80
C THR A 45 -2.43 -9.15 -4.74
N VAL A 46 -2.31 -9.89 -3.63
CA VAL A 46 -1.45 -9.55 -2.51
C VAL A 46 -0.30 -10.55 -2.44
N GLN A 47 0.92 -10.05 -2.26
CA GLN A 47 2.11 -10.87 -2.07
C GLN A 47 2.87 -10.37 -0.84
N GLU A 48 3.15 -11.26 0.11
CA GLU A 48 4.00 -10.95 1.26
C GLU A 48 5.46 -10.75 0.83
N VAL A 49 6.16 -9.82 1.48
CA VAL A 49 7.59 -9.62 1.32
C VAL A 49 8.26 -10.05 2.61
N ASP A 50 9.22 -10.97 2.50
CA ASP A 50 10.08 -11.36 3.62
C ASP A 50 10.90 -10.13 4.07
N SER A 51 10.46 -9.52 5.16
CA SER A 51 10.95 -8.22 5.66
C SER A 51 10.64 -8.07 7.14
N ASP A 52 11.58 -7.48 7.88
CA ASP A 52 11.43 -7.26 9.33
C ASP A 52 10.27 -6.31 9.67
N ASP A 53 9.89 -5.45 8.72
CA ASP A 53 8.88 -4.41 8.90
C ASP A 53 7.52 -4.72 8.27
N GLY A 54 7.32 -5.97 7.81
CA GLY A 54 6.00 -6.48 7.38
C GLY A 54 5.51 -5.88 6.07
N ARG A 55 6.41 -5.66 5.10
CA ARG A 55 6.07 -5.16 3.76
C ARG A 55 5.30 -6.20 2.95
N PHE A 56 4.53 -5.68 2.01
CA PHE A 56 3.80 -6.49 1.04
C PHE A 56 3.68 -5.75 -0.28
N ILE A 57 3.49 -6.51 -1.36
CA ILE A 57 3.28 -5.98 -2.70
C ILE A 57 1.82 -6.16 -3.06
N LEU A 58 1.22 -5.12 -3.61
CA LEU A 58 -0.05 -5.22 -4.32
C LEU A 58 0.21 -5.15 -5.81
N ASN A 59 -0.41 -6.07 -6.56
CA ASN A 59 -0.41 -6.04 -8.01
C ASN A 59 -1.83 -5.78 -8.52
N PHE A 60 -2.05 -4.60 -9.06
CA PHE A 60 -3.32 -4.20 -9.65
C PHE A 60 -3.35 -4.57 -11.13
N SER A 61 -4.48 -5.10 -11.58
CA SER A 61 -4.75 -5.31 -13.01
C SER A 61 -5.01 -4.01 -13.78
N ALA A 62 -5.45 -2.94 -13.09
CA ALA A 62 -5.76 -1.64 -13.68
C ALA A 62 -4.96 -0.50 -13.02
N ASP A 63 -4.31 0.35 -13.83
CA ASP A 63 -3.47 1.45 -13.31
C ASP A 63 -4.28 2.52 -12.58
N VAL A 64 -5.56 2.68 -12.93
CA VAL A 64 -6.45 3.62 -12.24
C VAL A 64 -6.59 3.28 -10.75
N ASP A 65 -6.62 2.00 -10.41
CA ASP A 65 -6.68 1.51 -9.03
C ASP A 65 -5.37 1.77 -8.29
N ARG A 66 -4.23 1.49 -8.94
CA ARG A 66 -2.90 1.82 -8.40
C ARG A 66 -2.79 3.32 -8.09
N ARG A 67 -3.14 4.18 -9.05
CA ARG A 67 -3.11 5.64 -8.88
C ARG A 67 -4.07 6.10 -7.78
N PHE A 68 -5.24 5.50 -7.67
CA PHE A 68 -6.21 5.81 -6.62
C PHE A 68 -5.62 5.52 -5.23
N VAL A 69 -5.07 4.31 -5.04
CA VAL A 69 -4.45 3.89 -3.79
C VAL A 69 -3.29 4.80 -3.39
N LEU A 70 -2.44 5.19 -4.35
CA LEU A 70 -1.31 6.07 -4.08
C LEU A 70 -1.70 7.52 -3.81
N LYS A 71 -2.78 8.03 -4.41
CA LYS A 71 -3.21 9.43 -4.25
C LYS A 71 -4.08 9.67 -3.01
N ALA A 72 -4.88 8.69 -2.62
CA ALA A 72 -5.80 8.82 -1.49
C ALA A 72 -5.22 8.29 -0.16
N GLN A 73 -3.92 8.01 -0.13
CA GLN A 73 -3.19 7.64 1.08
C GLN A 73 -3.05 8.84 2.06
N PRO A 74 -2.78 8.60 3.36
CA PRO A 74 -2.62 7.30 3.99
C PRO A 74 -3.95 6.56 4.11
N TRP A 75 -3.89 5.24 3.97
CA TRP A 75 -5.00 4.37 4.33
C TRP A 75 -4.88 3.98 5.79
N HIS A 76 -5.92 3.39 6.35
CA HIS A 76 -5.86 2.86 7.70
C HIS A 76 -6.66 1.58 7.79
N HIS A 77 -6.22 0.70 8.68
CA HIS A 77 -7.02 -0.43 9.16
C HIS A 77 -7.17 -0.25 10.67
N LYS A 78 -8.42 -0.19 11.14
CA LYS A 78 -8.77 0.20 12.52
C LYS A 78 -8.21 1.58 12.85
N ARG A 79 -7.15 1.68 13.66
CA ARG A 79 -6.53 2.95 14.08
C ARG A 79 -5.10 3.12 13.61
N ASP A 80 -4.58 2.14 12.88
CA ASP A 80 -3.19 2.09 12.45
C ASP A 80 -3.09 2.38 10.94
N GLY A 81 -2.06 3.11 10.55
CA GLY A 81 -1.87 3.58 9.19
C GLY A 81 -1.34 2.50 8.24
N ILE A 82 -1.68 2.60 6.96
CA ILE A 82 -1.09 1.82 5.88
C ILE A 82 -0.54 2.84 4.87
N VAL A 83 0.75 2.70 4.56
CA VAL A 83 1.45 3.55 3.59
C VAL A 83 1.80 2.76 2.34
N PHE A 84 1.81 3.44 1.19
CA PHE A 84 2.15 2.82 -0.09
C PHE A 84 3.11 3.71 -0.90
N ALA A 85 4.05 3.06 -1.58
CA ALA A 85 4.92 3.69 -2.56
C ALA A 85 4.85 2.95 -3.91
N GLU A 86 5.17 3.67 -4.99
CA GLU A 86 5.30 3.07 -6.31
C GLU A 86 6.38 1.99 -6.31
N PHE A 87 6.12 0.91 -7.05
CA PHE A 87 7.11 -0.14 -7.29
C PHE A 87 7.11 -0.48 -8.78
N ASP A 88 8.29 -0.55 -9.38
CA ASP A 88 8.42 -0.88 -10.80
C ASP A 88 8.64 -2.39 -11.04
N GLY A 89 8.63 -3.19 -9.96
CA GLY A 89 8.88 -4.63 -10.01
C GLY A 89 10.36 -4.98 -10.15
N LYS A 90 11.27 -4.00 -10.02
CA LYS A 90 12.72 -4.20 -10.09
C LYS A 90 13.36 -3.83 -8.76
N GLY A 91 14.48 -4.47 -8.46
CA GLY A 91 15.18 -4.27 -7.19
C GLY A 91 14.48 -4.94 -6.01
N ASN A 92 14.92 -4.60 -4.81
CA ASN A 92 14.43 -5.18 -3.57
C ASN A 92 13.26 -4.34 -3.01
N PRO A 93 12.05 -4.90 -2.84
CA PRO A 93 10.92 -4.17 -2.26
C PRO A 93 11.17 -3.68 -0.81
N VAL A 94 12.12 -4.28 -0.09
CA VAL A 94 12.53 -3.84 1.25
C VAL A 94 13.27 -2.49 1.22
N GLU A 95 13.91 -2.16 0.10
CA GLU A 95 14.67 -0.91 -0.07
C GLU A 95 13.80 0.26 -0.52
N VAL A 96 12.52 0.03 -0.85
CA VAL A 96 11.59 1.10 -1.23
C VAL A 96 11.36 2.03 -0.04
N ASP A 97 11.52 3.34 -0.23
CA ASP A 97 11.31 4.29 0.85
C ASP A 97 9.81 4.39 1.21
N LEU A 98 9.49 4.03 2.45
CA LEU A 98 8.17 4.15 3.07
C LEU A 98 8.25 4.97 4.38
N GLY A 99 9.37 5.68 4.60
CA GLY A 99 9.64 6.45 5.81
C GLY A 99 8.89 7.78 5.88
N THR A 100 8.25 8.20 4.78
CA THR A 100 7.46 9.43 4.72
C THR A 100 6.06 9.16 4.17
N MET A 101 5.07 9.90 4.68
CA MET A 101 3.71 9.90 4.15
C MET A 101 3.19 11.33 4.03
N ALA A 102 2.49 11.63 2.94
CA ALA A 102 1.74 12.87 2.81
C ALA A 102 0.40 12.73 3.52
N ILE A 103 0.08 13.64 4.44
CA ILE A 103 -1.20 13.66 5.16
C ILE A 103 -1.89 15.01 5.00
N TRP A 104 -3.22 15.00 5.01
CA TRP A 104 -4.03 16.21 5.16
C TRP A 104 -4.45 16.34 6.62
N ALA A 105 -4.07 17.45 7.26
CA ALA A 105 -4.49 17.77 8.61
C ALA A 105 -5.24 19.11 8.62
N GLN A 106 -6.42 19.14 9.23
CA GLN A 106 -7.10 20.39 9.54
C GLN A 106 -6.66 20.84 10.92
N VAL A 107 -5.95 21.96 11.00
CA VAL A 107 -5.64 22.61 12.27
C VAL A 107 -6.79 23.56 12.62
N ARG A 108 -7.30 23.46 13.85
CA ARG A 108 -8.38 24.31 14.38
C ARG A 108 -7.82 25.18 15.49
N ASP A 109 -8.49 26.31 15.74
CA ASP A 109 -8.19 27.22 16.84
C ASP A 109 -6.73 27.73 16.84
N LEU A 110 -6.18 27.94 15.63
CA LEU A 110 -4.89 28.61 15.50
C LEU A 110 -5.01 30.05 16.04
N PRO A 111 -4.15 30.45 17.00
CA PRO A 111 -4.09 31.84 17.40
C PRO A 111 -3.61 32.64 16.19
N PHE A 112 -4.41 33.62 15.77
CA PHE A 112 -4.00 34.62 14.79
C PHE A 112 -3.30 35.75 15.55
N GLU A 113 -2.08 36.11 15.13
CA GLU A 113 -1.42 37.36 15.55
C GLU A 113 -1.94 38.55 14.73
#